data_AF-A0A1L5KMU8-F1
#
_entry.id   AF-A0A1L5KMU8-F1
#
_cell.length_a   1.000
_cell.length_b   1.000
_cell.length_c   1.000
_cell.angle_alpha   90.00
_cell.angle_beta   90.00
_cell.angle_gamma   90.00
#
_symmetry.space_group_name_H-M   'P 1'
#
loop_
_entity.id
_entity.type
_entity.pdbx_description
1 polymer ?
#
loop_
_entity_poly.entity_id
_entity_poly.type
_entity_poly.pdbx_seq_one_letter_code
_entity_poly.pdbx_strand_id
1 'polypeptide(L)' 'MIGLLADSGIRIKLPWGAPHEEERAKRLAEGFAYVEVLPKMSLEGVARVLAGAKFVVSVDTGLSHLTAALDRPNIT' A
#
# COMPACT_ATOMS: atom_id res chain seq x y z
N MET A 1 3.49 9.42 -9.16
CA MET A 1 2.05 9.24 -8.88
C MET A 1 1.66 9.75 -7.50
N ILE A 2 2.35 9.37 -6.41
CA ILE A 2 2.04 9.84 -5.04
C ILE A 2 1.86 11.36 -4.96
N GLY A 3 2.83 12.14 -5.47
CA GLY A 3 2.77 13.61 -5.44
C GLY A 3 1.56 14.24 -6.15
N LEU A 4 0.91 13.55 -7.10
CA LEU A 4 -0.30 14.05 -7.76
C LEU A 4 -1.55 13.96 -6.85
N LEU A 5 -1.48 13.18 -5.78
CA LEU A 5 -2.58 12.97 -4.84
C LEU A 5 -2.47 13.84 -3.58
N ALA A 6 -1.47 14.72 -3.49
CA ALA A 6 -1.20 15.52 -2.29
C ALA A 6 -2.43 16.35 -1.84
N ASP A 7 -3.14 16.96 -2.78
CA ASP A 7 -4.27 17.85 -2.49
C ASP A 7 -5.63 17.10 -2.49
N SER A 8 -5.62 15.78 -2.67
CA SER A 8 -6.83 14.97 -2.74
C SER A 8 -7.42 14.59 -1.37
N GLY A 9 -6.70 14.89 -0.28
CA GLY A 9 -7.09 14.51 1.09
C GLY A 9 -6.99 12.99 1.38
N ILE A 10 -6.36 12.23 0.49
CA ILE A 10 -6.21 10.78 0.61
C ILE A 10 -5.02 10.44 1.51
N ARG A 11 -5.17 9.37 2.30
CA ARG A 11 -4.06 8.74 3.03
C ARG A 11 -3.62 7.47 2.32
N ILE A 12 -2.32 7.32 2.13
CA ILE A 12 -1.70 6.18 1.46
C ILE A 12 -0.96 5.35 2.50
N LYS A 13 -1.12 4.03 2.45
CA LYS A 13 -0.42 3.08 3.31
C LYS A 13 0.46 2.16 2.47
N LEU A 14 1.73 2.03 2.82
CA LEU A 14 2.72 1.22 2.11
C LEU A 14 3.08 -0.02 2.96
N PRO A 15 2.51 -1.20 2.68
CA PRO A 15 2.95 -2.46 3.29
C PRO A 15 4.27 -2.94 2.69
N TRP A 16 4.97 -3.79 3.42
CA TRP A 16 6.20 -4.45 2.99
C TRP A 16 6.34 -5.82 3.68
N GLY A 17 6.98 -6.78 3.02
CA GLY A 17 7.23 -8.12 3.55
C GLY A 17 8.72 -8.44 3.77
N ALA A 18 9.60 -7.81 2.97
CA ALA A 18 11.05 -7.97 3.04
C ALA A 18 11.77 -6.64 3.33
N PRO A 19 12.97 -6.67 3.95
CA PRO A 19 13.70 -5.44 4.31
C PRO A 19 13.96 -4.48 3.14
N HIS A 20 14.24 -5.01 1.95
CA HIS A 20 14.47 -4.19 0.75
C HIS A 20 13.20 -3.46 0.27
N GLU A 21 12.01 -3.99 0.60
CA GLU A 21 10.72 -3.34 0.32
C GLU A 21 10.44 -2.23 1.34
N GLU A 22 10.84 -2.42 2.61
CA GLU A 22 10.75 -1.39 3.65
C GLU A 22 11.55 -0.14 3.26
N GLU A 23 12.80 -0.32 2.83
CA GLU A 23 13.65 0.80 2.38
C GLU A 23 13.03 1.54 1.20
N ARG A 24 12.44 0.81 0.26
CA ARG A 24 11.72 1.40 -0.88
C ARG A 24 10.49 2.17 -0.39
N ALA A 25 9.71 1.61 0.52
CA ALA A 25 8.53 2.27 1.08
C ALA A 25 8.91 3.56 1.82
N LYS A 26 10.00 3.56 2.58
CA LYS A 26 10.55 4.76 3.24
C LYS A 26 10.93 5.84 2.23
N ARG A 27 11.66 5.49 1.15
CA ARG A 27 11.99 6.43 0.06
C ARG A 27 10.74 6.99 -0.64
N LEU A 28 9.67 6.20 -0.77
CA LEU A 28 8.42 6.64 -1.39
C LEU A 28 7.57 7.53 -0.48
N ALA A 29 7.65 7.34 0.84
CA ALA A 29 6.93 8.13 1.83
C ALA A 29 7.65 9.43 2.21
N GLU A 30 8.96 9.51 1.95
CA GLU A 30 9.77 10.68 2.23
C GLU A 30 9.18 11.95 1.57
N GLY A 31 8.98 12.99 2.38
CA GLY A 31 8.39 14.26 1.92
C GLY A 31 6.86 14.28 1.84
N PHE A 32 6.16 13.18 2.15
CA PHE A 32 4.69 13.12 2.07
C PHE A 32 4.04 12.76 3.42
N ALA A 33 3.50 13.76 4.12
CA ALA A 33 2.84 13.56 5.43
C ALA A 33 1.59 12.67 5.39
N TYR A 34 1.01 12.47 4.20
CA TYR A 34 -0.17 11.62 3.98
C TYR A 34 0.18 10.19 3.56
N VAL A 35 1.47 9.84 3.53
CA VAL A 35 1.96 8.49 3.20
C VAL A 35 2.55 7.86 4.45
N GLU A 36 2.02 6.71 4.84
CA GLU A 36 2.44 5.94 6.01
C GLU A 36 3.11 4.64 5.57
N VAL A 37 4.35 4.42 6.01
CA VAL A 37 5.00 3.09 5.91
C VAL A 37 4.51 2.25 7.07
N LEU A 38 3.85 1.13 6.77
CA LEU A 38 3.31 0.26 7.80
C LEU A 38 4.44 -0.46 8.56
N PRO A 39 4.21 -0.88 9.82
CA PRO A 39 5.13 -1.79 10.50
C PRO A 39 5.16 -3.16 9.80
N LYS A 40 6.14 -4.00 10.13
CA LYS A 40 6.16 -5.39 9.65
C LYS A 40 4.91 -6.11 10.15
N MET A 41 4.13 -6.68 9.23
CA MET A 41 2.90 -7.41 9.55
C MET A 41 2.94 -8.83 8.99
N SER A 42 2.11 -9.71 9.55
CA SER A 42 1.79 -10.99 8.92
C SER A 42 0.94 -10.77 7.66
N LEU A 43 0.86 -11.79 6.81
CA LEU A 43 0.02 -11.75 5.61
C LEU A 43 -1.46 -11.44 5.95
N GLU A 44 -1.97 -12.01 7.04
CA GLU A 44 -3.32 -11.72 7.54
C GLU A 44 -3.47 -10.24 7.98
N GLY A 45 -2.45 -9.68 8.63
CA GLY A 45 -2.44 -8.27 9.01
C GLY A 45 -2.52 -7.34 7.80
N VAL A 46 -1.74 -7.64 6.75
CA VAL A 46 -1.80 -6.90 5.48
C VAL A 46 -3.17 -7.05 4.83
N ALA A 47 -3.74 -8.27 4.77
CA ALA A 47 -5.07 -8.51 4.23
C ALA A 47 -6.15 -7.69 4.95
N ARG A 48 -6.07 -7.55 6.28
CA ARG A 48 -7.00 -6.71 7.07
C ARG A 48 -6.88 -5.23 6.69
N VAL A 49 -5.66 -4.74 6.46
CA VAL A 49 -5.45 -3.36 5.99
C VAL A 49 -6.03 -3.17 4.59
N LEU A 50 -5.80 -4.12 3.69
CA LEU A 50 -6.35 -4.10 2.33
C LEU A 50 -7.89 -4.15 2.33
N ALA A 51 -8.48 -4.96 3.20
CA ALA A 51 -9.95 -5.05 3.35
C ALA A 51 -10.58 -3.73 3.81
N GLY A 52 -9.84 -2.89 4.55
CA GLY A 52 -10.27 -1.55 4.94
C GLY A 52 -9.98 -0.46 3.90
N ALA A 53 -9.26 -0.76 2.83
CA ALA A 53 -8.87 0.22 1.83
C ALA A 53 -10.06 0.58 0.92
N LYS A 54 -10.15 1.87 0.56
CA LYS A 54 -11.12 2.35 -0.44
C LYS A 54 -10.70 2.00 -1.87
N PHE A 55 -9.40 1.93 -2.12
CA PHE A 55 -8.81 1.56 -3.40
C PHE A 55 -7.40 1.02 -3.15
N VAL A 56 -6.91 0.16 -4.04
CA VAL A 56 -5.57 -0.41 -3.98
C VAL A 56 -4.88 -0.19 -5.33
N VAL A 57 -3.61 0.19 -5.27
CA VAL A 57 -2.72 0.24 -6.44
C VAL A 57 -1.59 -0.74 -6.17
N SER A 58 -1.46 -1.75 -7.02
CA SER A 58 -0.44 -2.80 -6.88
C SER A 58 0.35 -2.95 -8.17
N VAL A 59 1.66 -3.05 -8.07
CA VAL A 59 2.50 -3.49 -9.19
C VAL A 59 2.56 -5.01 -9.22
N ASP A 60 2.59 -5.58 -10.41
CA ASP A 60 2.42 -7.02 -10.67
C ASP A 60 3.54 -7.87 -10.06
N THR A 61 3.37 -8.20 -8.78
CA THR A 61 4.02 -9.28 -8.04
C THR A 61 2.90 -9.97 -7.24
N GLY A 62 3.02 -11.26 -6.90
CA GLY A 62 1.92 -12.17 -6.50
C GLY A 62 0.89 -11.75 -5.42
N LEU A 63 0.99 -10.54 -4.84
CA LEU A 63 -0.03 -9.87 -4.02
C LEU A 63 -1.28 -9.40 -4.81
N SER A 64 -1.23 -9.31 -6.15
CA SER A 64 -2.41 -9.04 -6.99
C SER A 64 -3.52 -10.08 -6.80
N HIS A 65 -3.18 -11.34 -6.54
CA HIS A 65 -4.15 -12.41 -6.29
C HIS A 65 -4.90 -12.25 -4.95
N LEU A 66 -4.24 -11.71 -3.92
CA LEU A 66 -4.86 -11.50 -2.60
C LEU A 66 -5.86 -10.32 -2.63
N THR A 67 -5.58 -9.30 -3.44
CA THR A 67 -6.45 -8.13 -3.60
C THR A 67 -7.69 -8.46 -4.43
N ALA A 68 -7.57 -9.31 -5.45
CA ALA A 68 -8.70 -9.84 -6.22
C ALA A 68 -9.65 -10.70 -5.37
N ALA A 69 -9.13 -11.42 -4.37
CA ALA A 69 -9.95 -12.22 -3.45
C ALA A 69 -10.73 -11.38 -2.42
N LEU A 70 -10.36 -10.10 -2.23
CA LEU A 70 -10.96 -9.19 -1.23
C LEU A 70 -11.99 -8.21 -1.83
N ASP A 71 -12.30 -8.36 -3.12
CA ASP A 71 -13.35 -7.60 -3.84
C ASP A 71 -13.18 -6.07 -3.72
N ARG A 72 -11.95 -5.60 -3.93
CA ARG A 72 -11.59 -4.18 -3.89
C ARG A 72 -11.27 -3.66 -5.29
N PRO A 73 -11.64 -2.40 -5.62
CA PRO A 73 -11.20 -1.77 -6.87
C PRO A 73 -9.66 -1.75 -6.92
N ASN A 74 -9.10 -2.60 -7.78
CA ASN A 74 -7.65 -2.76 -7.96
C ASN A 74 -7.26 -2.22 -9.33
N ILE A 75 -6.30 -1.30 -9.36
CA ILE A 75 -5.65 -0.86 -10.59
C ILE A 75 -4.25 -1.50 -10.58
N THR A 76 -4.00 -2.37 -11.56
CA THR A 76 -2.70 -3.02 -11.79
C THR A 76 -1.93 -2.26 -12.86
#